data_AF-A0A031J671-F1
#
_entry.id   AF-A0A031J671-F1
#
_cell.length_a   1.000
_cell.length_b   1.000
_cell.length_c   1.000
_cell.angle_alpha   90.00
_cell.angle_beta   90.00
_cell.angle_gamma   90.00
#
_symmetry.space_group_name_H-M   'P 1'
#
loop_
_entity.id
_entity.type
_entity.pdbx_description
1 polymer ?
#
loop_
_entity_poly.entity_id
_entity_poly.type
_entity_poly.pdbx_seq_one_letter_code
_entity_poly.pdbx_strand_id
1 'polypeptide(L)'
;MKQATEGSATRTEISEKVIQLFVDIIGFIDRSQVTEQTDFIHDFTIIDDDLTCFFMQNKWQFNLQATQEDWDHITTIQQIVDLIVERSNLQCGH
;
A
#
# COMPACT_ATOMS: atom_id res chain seq x y z
N MET A 1 2.72 -2.49 -32.86
CA MET A 1 1.90 -3.15 -31.82
C MET A 1 2.68 -3.08 -30.51
N LYS A 2 2.00 -2.85 -29.39
CA LYS A 2 2.49 -2.72 -27.99
C LYS A 2 2.67 -1.28 -27.49
N GLN A 3 1.55 -0.67 -27.10
CA GLN A 3 1.46 0.30 -26.01
C GLN A 3 0.21 -0.06 -25.20
N ALA A 4 0.37 -1.01 -24.28
CA ALA A 4 -0.63 -1.40 -23.29
C ALA A 4 0.03 -2.35 -22.28
N THR A 5 1.01 -1.87 -21.48
CA THR A 5 1.57 -2.69 -20.38
C THR A 5 2.36 -1.90 -19.31
N GLU A 6 2.53 -0.58 -19.41
CA GLU A 6 3.36 0.16 -18.44
C GLU A 6 2.58 0.47 -17.13
N GLY A 7 1.26 0.69 -17.22
CA GLY A 7 0.44 0.97 -16.03
C GLY A 7 0.13 -0.26 -15.16
N SER A 8 -0.10 -1.43 -15.76
CA SER A 8 -0.47 -2.64 -15.00
C SER A 8 0.73 -3.31 -14.35
N ALA A 9 1.90 -3.29 -15.00
CA ALA A 9 3.14 -3.80 -14.42
C ALA A 9 3.51 -2.99 -13.17
N THR A 10 3.39 -1.66 -13.25
CA THR A 10 3.67 -0.75 -12.13
C THR A 10 2.75 -1.01 -10.92
N ARG A 11 1.44 -1.18 -11.13
CA ARG A 11 0.51 -1.47 -10.02
C ARG A 11 0.83 -2.79 -9.34
N THR A 12 1.05 -3.87 -10.10
CA THR A 12 1.38 -5.18 -9.52
C THR A 12 2.70 -5.15 -8.74
N GLU A 13 3.72 -4.44 -9.24
CA GLU A 13 4.98 -4.25 -8.50
C GLU A 13 4.79 -3.42 -7.22
N ILE A 14 3.95 -2.40 -7.25
CA ILE A 14 3.57 -1.62 -6.07
C ILE A 14 2.85 -2.52 -5.06
N SER A 15 1.85 -3.30 -5.50
CA SER A 15 1.13 -4.23 -4.63
C SER A 15 2.07 -5.19 -3.92
N GLU A 16 2.98 -5.83 -4.66
CA GLU A 16 3.95 -6.74 -4.04
C GLU A 16 4.86 -6.04 -3.03
N LYS A 17 5.33 -4.82 -3.33
CA LYS A 17 6.14 -4.03 -2.38
C LYS A 17 5.37 -3.66 -1.12
N VAL A 18 4.13 -3.19 -1.26
CA VAL A 18 3.27 -2.82 -0.12
C VAL A 18 2.99 -4.04 0.74
N ILE A 19 2.70 -5.19 0.12
CA ILE A 19 2.47 -6.43 0.86
C ILE A 19 3.76 -6.88 1.58
N GLN A 20 4.91 -6.86 0.91
CA GLN A 20 6.18 -7.21 1.54
C GLN A 20 6.50 -6.29 2.72
N LEU A 21 6.27 -4.98 2.56
CA LEU A 21 6.47 -4.00 3.64
C LEU A 21 5.54 -4.27 4.81
N PHE A 22 4.29 -4.66 4.53
CA PHE A 22 3.33 -5.02 5.56
C PHE A 22 3.79 -6.22 6.38
N VAL A 23 4.17 -7.33 5.75
CA VAL A 23 4.65 -8.50 6.51
C VAL A 23 5.97 -8.26 7.22
N ASP A 24 6.86 -7.41 6.69
CA ASP A 24 8.11 -7.04 7.37
C ASP A 24 7.87 -6.23 8.65
N ILE A 25 6.96 -5.25 8.59
CA ILE A 25 6.64 -4.38 9.74
C ILE A 25 5.83 -5.13 10.79
N ILE A 26 4.80 -5.87 10.37
CA ILE A 26 3.94 -6.58 11.29
C ILE A 26 4.68 -7.80 11.89
N GLY A 27 5.57 -8.44 11.14
CA GLY A 27 6.52 -9.43 11.65
C GLY A 27 5.94 -10.77 12.11
N PHE A 28 4.63 -10.86 12.39
CA PHE A 28 3.93 -12.08 12.83
C PHE A 28 3.02 -12.70 11.77
N ILE A 29 2.86 -12.05 10.61
CA ILE A 29 2.01 -12.52 9.51
C ILE A 29 2.88 -13.09 8.40
N ASP A 30 2.50 -14.25 7.87
CA ASP A 30 3.18 -14.84 6.71
C ASP A 30 2.70 -14.19 5.40
N ARG A 31 3.63 -13.93 4.46
CA ARG A 31 3.32 -13.32 3.16
C ARG A 31 2.20 -14.06 2.43
N SER A 32 2.13 -15.39 2.52
CA SER A 32 1.11 -16.20 1.85
C SER A 32 -0.31 -15.95 2.37
N GLN A 33 -0.45 -15.35 3.56
CA GLN A 33 -1.74 -15.00 4.15
C GLN A 33 -2.25 -13.61 3.74
N VAL A 34 -1.41 -12.82 3.07
CA VAL A 34 -1.74 -11.43 2.71
C VAL A 34 -2.01 -11.31 1.22
N THR A 35 -3.13 -10.67 0.90
CA THR A 35 -3.53 -10.31 -0.46
C THR A 35 -3.91 -8.83 -0.50
N GLU A 36 -4.18 -8.27 -1.68
CA GLU A 36 -4.66 -6.88 -1.77
C GLU A 36 -6.00 -6.68 -1.06
N GLN A 37 -6.85 -7.70 -1.03
CA GLN A 37 -8.18 -7.65 -0.42
C GLN A 37 -8.16 -7.84 1.10
N THR A 38 -6.99 -8.13 1.66
CA THR A 38 -6.82 -8.29 3.11
C THR A 38 -7.22 -6.99 3.82
N ASP A 39 -8.16 -7.11 4.75
CA ASP A 39 -8.49 -6.05 5.70
C ASP A 39 -7.66 -6.24 6.95
N PHE A 40 -6.57 -5.49 7.08
CA PHE A 40 -5.59 -5.72 8.14
C PHE A 40 -6.10 -5.33 9.54
N ILE A 41 -7.21 -4.57 9.63
CA ILE A 41 -7.87 -4.27 10.91
C ILE A 41 -8.68 -5.49 11.37
N HIS A 42 -9.46 -6.08 10.46
CA HIS A 42 -10.39 -7.16 10.81
C HIS A 42 -9.80 -8.58 10.71
N ASP A 43 -8.92 -8.87 9.75
CA ASP A 43 -8.32 -10.20 9.57
C ASP A 43 -7.25 -10.50 10.63
N PHE A 44 -6.50 -9.48 11.07
CA PHE A 44 -5.29 -9.68 11.86
C PHE A 44 -5.31 -9.00 13.24
N THR A 45 -6.37 -8.25 13.56
CA THR A 45 -6.50 -7.53 14.85
C THR A 45 -5.26 -6.69 15.17
N ILE A 46 -4.72 -6.02 14.16
CA ILE A 46 -3.48 -5.24 14.29
C ILE A 46 -3.76 -3.97 15.10
N ILE A 47 -2.82 -3.63 15.98
CA ILE A 47 -2.91 -2.46 16.85
C ILE A 47 -2.52 -1.19 16.06
N ASP A 48 -3.12 -0.06 16.43
CA ASP A 48 -2.93 1.25 15.80
C ASP A 48 -1.45 1.68 15.68
N ASP A 49 -0.59 1.29 16.62
CA ASP A 49 0.84 1.64 16.62
C ASP A 49 1.61 0.95 15.47
N ASP A 50 1.37 -0.35 15.25
CA ASP A 50 1.94 -1.11 14.14
C ASP A 50 1.44 -0.59 12.78
N LEU A 51 0.16 -0.22 12.70
CA LEU A 51 -0.42 0.38 11.49
C LEU A 51 0.16 1.77 11.21
N THR A 52 0.37 2.58 12.24
CA THR A 52 1.02 3.89 12.11
C THR A 52 2.44 3.74 11.54
N CYS A 53 3.20 2.75 12.03
CA CYS A 53 4.53 2.43 11.48
C CYS A 53 4.44 2.05 9.99
N PHE A 54 3.50 1.17 9.64
CA PHE A 54 3.28 0.74 8.27
C PHE A 54 2.92 1.89 7.32
N PHE A 55 2.00 2.78 7.71
CA PHE A 55 1.61 3.93 6.90
C PHE A 55 2.76 4.92 6.72
N MET A 56 3.53 5.22 7.78
CA MET A 56 4.69 6.10 7.68
C MET A 56 5.75 5.54 6.73
N GLN A 57 6.00 4.23 6.77
CA GLN A 57 6.99 3.60 5.92
C GLN A 57 6.58 3.63 4.44
N ASN A 58 5.30 3.39 4.12
CA ASN A 58 4.75 3.56 2.78
C ASN A 58 4.88 5.01 2.28
N LYS A 59 4.55 5.98 3.15
CA LYS A 59 4.67 7.40 2.82
C LYS A 59 6.09 7.79 2.42
N TRP A 60 7.10 7.28 3.14
CA TRP A 60 8.50 7.56 2.83
C TRP A 60 9.01 6.79 1.60
N GLN A 61 8.67 5.51 1.46
CA GLN A 61 9.11 4.68 0.34
C GLN A 61 8.60 5.20 -1.01
N PHE A 62 7.36 5.68 -1.05
CA PHE A 62 6.71 6.15 -2.28
C PHE A 62 6.62 7.69 -2.38
N ASN A 63 7.26 8.41 -1.45
CA ASN A 63 7.25 9.88 -1.39
C ASN A 63 5.82 10.47 -1.49
N LEU A 64 4.87 9.86 -0.77
CA LEU A 64 3.45 10.19 -0.86
C LEU A 64 3.16 11.49 -0.12
N GLN A 65 2.44 12.38 -0.80
CA GLN A 65 1.80 13.52 -0.17
C GLN A 65 0.35 13.15 0.15
N ALA A 66 0.15 12.55 1.31
CA ALA A 66 -1.15 12.18 1.87
C ALA A 66 -1.31 12.76 3.28
N THR A 67 -2.50 13.25 3.58
CA THR A 67 -2.92 13.77 4.89
C THR A 67 -3.30 12.63 5.82
N GLN A 68 -3.48 12.92 7.12
CA GLN A 68 -3.94 11.90 8.07
C GLN A 68 -5.32 11.35 7.71
N GLU A 69 -6.22 12.19 7.18
CA GLU A 69 -7.57 11.81 6.77
C GLU A 69 -7.54 10.79 5.61
N ASP A 70 -6.59 10.93 4.68
CA ASP A 70 -6.38 9.96 3.61
C ASP A 70 -6.03 8.56 4.17
N TRP A 71 -5.34 8.47 5.31
CA TRP A 71 -4.92 7.20 5.94
C TRP A 71 -5.96 6.63 6.91
N ASP A 72 -6.73 7.48 7.59
CA ASP A 72 -7.74 7.07 8.59
C ASP A 72 -8.81 6.14 8.00
N HIS A 73 -9.12 6.31 6.72
CA HIS A 73 -10.10 5.49 6.02
C HIS A 73 -9.54 4.20 5.40
N ILE A 74 -8.23 4.01 5.43
CA ILE A 74 -7.59 2.86 4.79
C ILE A 74 -7.58 1.67 5.74
N THR A 75 -8.32 0.63 5.36
CA THR A 75 -8.36 -0.65 6.10
C THR A 75 -7.78 -1.82 5.31
N THR A 76 -7.49 -1.63 4.02
CA THR A 76 -7.02 -2.70 3.12
C THR A 76 -5.77 -2.32 2.35
N ILE A 77 -4.99 -3.34 1.97
CA ILE A 77 -3.78 -3.16 1.15
C ILE A 77 -4.13 -2.53 -0.21
N GLN A 78 -5.23 -2.94 -0.82
CA GLN A 78 -5.68 -2.40 -2.11
C GLN A 78 -5.83 -0.87 -2.06
N GLN A 79 -6.41 -0.34 -0.98
CA GLN A 79 -6.61 1.11 -0.83
C GLN A 79 -5.28 1.87 -0.78
N ILE A 80 -4.25 1.30 -0.15
CA ILE A 80 -2.90 1.87 -0.15
C ILE A 80 -2.31 1.88 -1.55
N VAL A 81 -2.44 0.76 -2.26
CA VAL A 81 -1.95 0.64 -3.64
C VAL A 81 -2.65 1.64 -4.55
N ASP A 82 -3.97 1.77 -4.46
CA ASP A 82 -4.75 2.74 -5.23
C ASP A 82 -4.32 4.17 -4.90
N LEU A 83 -4.09 4.50 -3.62
CA LEU A 83 -3.56 5.80 -3.20
C LEU A 83 -2.17 6.08 -3.79
N ILE A 84 -1.26 5.11 -3.76
CA ILE A 84 0.09 5.24 -4.35
C ILE A 84 -0.01 5.47 -5.85
N VAL A 85 -0.83 4.68 -6.56
CA VAL A 85 -1.01 4.81 -8.00
C VAL A 85 -1.62 6.15 -8.36
N GLU A 86 -2.65 6.60 -7.65
CA GLU A 86 -3.28 7.91 -7.86
C GLU A 86 -2.25 9.04 -7.71
N ARG A 87 -1.50 9.04 -6.60
CA ARG A 87 -0.54 10.11 -6.29
C ARG A 87 0.71 10.04 -7.16
N SER A 88 1.14 8.86 -7.59
CA SER A 88 2.25 8.70 -8.53
C SER A 88 1.91 9.18 -9.94
N ASN A 89 0.66 8.99 -10.40
CA ASN A 89 0.22 9.50 -11.70
C ASN A 89 0.11 11.03 -11.70
N LEU A 90 -0.33 11.63 -10.58
CA LEU A 90 -0.40 13.09 -10.43
C LEU A 90 0.97 13.77 -10.45
N GLN A 91 2.04 13.08 -10.06
CA GLN A 91 3.41 13.61 -10.10
C GLN A 91 4.03 13.63 -11.51
N CYS A 92 3.45 12.92 -12.49
CA CYS A 92 3.95 12.85 -13.86
C CYS A 92 3.27 13.84 -14.83
N GLY A 93 2.41 14.73 -14.33
CA GLY A 93 1.82 15.83 -15.10
C GLY A 93 2.60 17.12 -14.89
N HIS A 94 3.69 17.32 -15.63
CA HIS A 94 4.38 18.61 -15.75
C HIS A 94 4.37 19.07 -17.21
#